data_AF-A0A4Y2RJL0-F1
#
_entry.id   AF-A0A4Y2RJL0-F1
#
_cell.length_a   1.000
_cell.length_b   1.000
_cell.length_c   1.000
_cell.angle_alpha   90.00
_cell.angle_beta   90.00
_cell.angle_gamma   90.00
#
_symmetry.space_group_name_H-M   'P 1'
#
loop_
_entity.id
_entity.type
_entity.pdbx_description
1 polymer ?
#
loop_
_entity_poly.entity_id
_entity_poly.type
_entity_poly.pdbx_seq_one_letter_code
_entity_poly.pdbx_strand_id
1 'polypeptide(L)'
;MALHPESDGMVERLNRTILNHLSLVVSKNQNDWDSYLPLFLLAYRSADHEATGFPPSQMICGRTLRLPCDVLFGRPSDTPSSPNEYLNNLEARLESVHEFARERI
;
A
#
# COMPACT_ATOMS: atom_id res chain seq x y z
N MET A 1 2.10 -28.16 -13.55
CA MET A 1 2.17 -26.84 -12.87
C MET A 1 1.95 -25.78 -13.92
N ALA A 2 0.72 -25.30 -14.06
CA ALA A 2 0.46 -24.17 -14.95
C ALA A 2 0.81 -22.90 -14.18
N LEU A 3 1.95 -22.28 -14.53
CA LEU A 3 2.27 -20.90 -14.15
C LEU A 3 1.22 -20.02 -14.81
N HIS A 4 0.42 -19.32 -14.01
CA HIS A 4 -0.66 -18.46 -14.46
C HIS A 4 -0.05 -17.11 -14.89
N PRO A 5 0.13 -16.83 -16.19
CA PRO A 5 0.95 -15.70 -16.66
C PRO A 5 0.34 -14.34 -16.32
N GLU A 6 -0.98 -14.29 -16.12
CA GLU A 6 -1.73 -13.06 -15.89
C GLU A 6 -1.59 -12.54 -14.44
N SER A 7 -1.43 -13.42 -13.44
CA SER A 7 -1.10 -12.99 -12.07
C SER A 7 0.37 -12.62 -11.90
N ASP A 8 1.28 -13.26 -12.65
CA ASP A 8 2.72 -12.99 -12.53
C ASP A 8 3.09 -11.60 -13.06
N GLY A 9 2.41 -11.10 -14.10
CA GLY A 9 2.77 -9.83 -14.72
C GLY A 9 2.62 -8.59 -13.83
N MET A 10 1.75 -8.62 -12.81
CA MET A 10 1.63 -7.55 -11.81
C MET A 10 2.77 -7.60 -10.79
N VAL A 11 3.05 -8.80 -10.28
CA VAL A 11 4.12 -9.04 -9.30
C VAL A 11 5.48 -8.74 -9.94
N GLU A 12 5.70 -9.16 -11.19
CA GLU A 12 6.92 -8.86 -11.94
C GLU A 12 7.11 -7.35 -12.18
N ARG A 13 6.03 -6.62 -12.51
CA ARG A 13 6.07 -5.17 -12.64
C ARG A 13 6.44 -4.49 -11.32
N LEU A 14 5.82 -4.92 -10.21
CA LEU A 14 6.15 -4.42 -8.88
C LEU A 14 7.62 -4.70 -8.52
N ASN A 15 8.08 -5.95 -8.72
CA ASN A 15 9.46 -6.35 -8.45
C ASN A 15 10.45 -5.50 -9.27
N ARG A 16 10.14 -5.25 -10.54
CA ARG A 16 10.95 -4.36 -11.38
C ARG A 16 10.99 -2.93 -10.86
N THR A 17 9.86 -2.39 -10.41
CA THR A 17 9.80 -1.05 -9.81
C THR A 17 10.60 -0.96 -8.51
N ILE A 18 10.52 -1.99 -7.65
CA ILE A 18 11.33 -2.10 -6.43
C ILE A 18 12.81 -2.08 -6.77
N LEU A 19 13.25 -2.95 -7.70
CA LEU A 19 14.65 -3.05 -8.11
C LEU A 19 15.17 -1.74 -8.72
N ASN A 20 14.35 -1.07 -9.55
CA ASN A 20 14.70 0.22 -10.15
C ASN A 20 14.86 1.33 -9.11
N HIS A 21 14.05 1.35 -8.04
CA HIS A 21 14.19 2.36 -6.99
C HIS A 21 15.36 2.05 -6.07
N LEU A 22 15.52 0.78 -5.68
CA LEU A 22 16.65 0.36 -4.85
C LEU A 22 17.98 0.67 -5.54
N SER A 23 18.10 0.46 -6.86
CA SER A 23 19.34 0.77 -7.59
C SER A 23 19.74 2.26 -7.57
N LEU A 24 18.80 3.17 -7.27
CA LEU A 24 19.09 4.60 -7.15
C LEU A 24 19.64 5.00 -5.77
N VAL A 25 19.33 4.24 -4.73
CA VAL A 25 19.61 4.61 -3.32
C VAL A 25 20.65 3.71 -2.65
N VAL A 26 20.85 2.51 -3.19
CA VAL A 26 21.77 1.51 -2.67
C VAL A 26 23.21 1.91 -2.97
N SER A 27 24.11 1.64 -2.02
CA SER A 27 25.55 1.89 -2.16
C SER A 27 26.15 1.14 -3.36
N LYS A 28 27.30 1.62 -3.86
CA LYS A 28 28.00 0.99 -4.99
C LYS A 28 28.29 -0.51 -4.78
N ASN A 29 28.41 -0.95 -3.53
CA ASN A 29 28.70 -2.33 -3.17
C ASN A 29 27.44 -3.17 -2.91
N GLN A 30 26.26 -2.58 -3.01
CA GLN A 30 24.95 -3.23 -2.88
C GLN A 30 24.69 -3.97 -1.57
N ASN A 31 25.29 -3.51 -0.47
CA ASN A 31 25.20 -4.20 0.83
C ASN A 31 24.16 -3.60 1.80
N ASP A 32 23.43 -2.58 1.37
CA ASP A 32 22.51 -1.77 2.21
C ASP A 32 21.07 -1.73 1.67
N TRP A 33 20.73 -2.56 0.68
CA TRP A 33 19.41 -2.60 0.06
C TRP A 33 18.28 -2.97 1.03
N ASP A 34 18.58 -3.82 2.01
CA ASP A 34 17.67 -4.28 3.05
C ASP A 34 17.24 -3.14 3.99
N SER A 35 18.10 -2.14 4.17
CA SER A 35 17.81 -0.95 4.97
C SER A 35 16.82 0.00 4.27
N TYR A 36 16.80 0.04 2.94
CA TYR A 36 15.88 0.89 2.17
C TYR A 36 14.57 0.20 1.78
N LEU A 37 14.55 -1.13 1.72
CA LEU A 37 13.36 -1.89 1.33
C LEU A 37 12.12 -1.57 2.20
N PRO A 38 12.22 -1.48 3.55
CA PRO A 38 11.07 -1.08 4.38
C PRO A 38 10.53 0.31 4.03
N LEU A 39 11.40 1.27 3.72
CA LEU A 39 11.01 2.64 3.35
C LEU A 39 10.28 2.65 2.00
N PHE A 40 10.79 1.91 1.02
CA PHE A 40 10.13 1.78 -0.27
C PHE A 40 8.76 1.10 -0.14
N LEU A 41 8.69 -0.01 0.60
CA LEU A 41 7.42 -0.72 0.82
C LEU A 41 6.41 0.13 1.58
N LEU A 42 6.86 0.98 2.51
CA LEU A 42 6.00 1.95 3.18
C LEU A 42 5.41 2.93 2.17
N ALA A 43 6.26 3.57 1.36
CA ALA A 43 5.84 4.52 0.33
C ALA A 43 4.85 3.89 -0.67
N TYR A 44 5.16 2.70 -1.16
CA TYR A 44 4.29 1.96 -2.08
C TYR A 44 2.93 1.64 -1.47
N ARG A 45 2.88 1.20 -0.20
CA ARG A 45 1.61 0.84 0.46
C ARG A 45 0.77 2.04 0.87
N SER A 46 1.37 3.22 1.00
CA SER A 46 0.68 4.46 1.37
C SER A 46 0.26 5.33 0.19
N ALA A 47 0.89 5.17 -0.97
CA ALA A 47 0.55 5.91 -2.18
C ALA A 47 -0.62 5.28 -2.94
N ASP A 48 -1.43 6.11 -3.60
CA ASP A 48 -2.52 5.64 -4.45
C ASP A 48 -1.96 4.83 -5.62
N HIS A 49 -2.51 3.63 -5.81
CA HIS A 49 -2.09 2.77 -6.91
C HIS A 49 -2.84 3.15 -8.18
N GLU A 50 -2.14 3.41 -9.30
CA GLU A 50 -2.72 3.97 -10.53
C GLU A 50 -3.95 3.19 -11.06
N ALA A 51 -3.89 1.86 -11.02
CA ALA A 51 -5.00 1.02 -11.47
C ALA A 51 -6.26 1.17 -10.60
N THR A 52 -6.08 1.26 -9.28
CA THR A 52 -7.19 1.17 -8.31
C THR A 52 -7.54 2.50 -7.67
N GLY A 53 -6.75 3.56 -7.87
CA GLY A 53 -6.96 4.87 -7.27
C GLY A 53 -6.89 4.90 -5.73
N PHE A 54 -6.55 3.78 -5.08
CA PHE A 54 -6.49 3.65 -3.63
C PHE A 54 -5.13 3.13 -3.18
N PRO A 55 -4.71 3.44 -1.94
CA PRO A 55 -3.50 2.86 -1.39
C PRO A 55 -3.64 1.35 -1.20
N PRO A 56 -2.62 0.54 -1.51
CA PRO A 56 -2.66 -0.91 -1.27
C PRO A 56 -3.00 -1.28 0.18
N SER A 57 -2.52 -0.49 1.15
CA SER A 57 -2.86 -0.69 2.58
C SER A 57 -4.36 -0.53 2.86
N GLN A 58 -5.01 0.40 2.19
CA GLN A 58 -6.44 0.64 2.32
C GLN A 58 -7.25 -0.49 1.68
N MET A 59 -6.78 -1.03 0.55
CA MET A 59 -7.44 -2.18 -0.09
C MET A 59 -7.37 -3.46 0.75
N ILE A 60 -6.24 -3.71 1.41
CA ILE A 60 -6.04 -4.97 2.16
C ILE A 60 -6.62 -4.87 3.58
N CYS A 61 -6.45 -3.73 4.23
CA CYS A 61 -6.76 -3.58 5.66
C CYS A 61 -7.90 -2.61 5.95
N GLY A 62 -8.49 -1.96 4.94
CA GLY A 62 -9.50 -0.91 5.12
C GLY A 62 -8.98 0.34 5.83
N ARG A 63 -7.66 0.46 6.00
CA ARG A 63 -6.99 1.52 6.77
C ARG A 63 -5.81 2.09 5.99
N THR A 64 -5.66 3.40 6.03
CA THR A 64 -4.43 4.06 5.58
C THR A 64 -3.34 3.86 6.63
N LEU A 65 -2.11 3.63 6.20
CA LEU A 65 -0.97 3.56 7.12
C LEU A 65 -0.78 4.88 7.88
N ARG A 66 -0.25 4.78 9.11
CA ARG A 66 0.29 5.94 9.82
C ARG A 66 1.73 6.15 9.39
N LEU A 67 2.00 7.30 8.79
CA LEU A 67 3.34 7.67 8.34
C LEU A 67 4.11 8.41 9.45
N PRO A 68 5.45 8.45 9.40
CA PRO A 68 6.24 9.25 10.34
C PRO A 68 5.82 10.73 10.38
N CYS A 69 5.40 11.29 9.23
CA CYS A 69 4.86 12.65 9.17
C CYS A 69 3.55 12.80 9.97
N ASP A 70 2.67 11.80 9.98
CA ASP A 70 1.43 11.83 10.79
C ASP A 70 1.74 11.87 12.29
N VAL A 71 2.86 11.28 12.70
CA VAL A 71 3.32 11.30 14.10
C VAL A 71 3.91 12.67 14.45
N LEU A 72 4.70 13.25 13.55
CA LEU A 72 5.38 14.53 13.78
C LEU A 72 4.45 15.74 13.69
N PHE A 73 3.53 15.74 12.73
CA PHE A 73 2.65 16.89 12.45
C PHE A 73 1.23 16.69 12.96
N GLY A 74 0.91 15.48 13.43
CA GLY A 74 -0.44 15.10 13.79
C GLY A 74 -1.29 14.79 12.56
N ARG A 75 -2.33 13.98 12.77
CA ARG A 75 -3.37 13.71 11.78
C ARG A 75 -4.70 14.21 12.36
N PRO A 76 -5.61 14.79 11.56
CA PRO A 76 -6.96 15.07 12.04
C PRO A 76 -7.53 13.81 12.69
N SER A 77 -8.11 13.94 13.89
CA SER A 77 -8.54 12.78 14.65
C SER A 77 -9.80 12.19 14.03
N ASP A 78 -9.65 11.11 13.27
CA ASP A 78 -10.76 10.21 12.92
C ASP A 78 -11.04 9.24 14.08
N THR A 79 -11.00 9.73 15.33
CA THR A 79 -11.37 8.91 16.49
C THR A 79 -12.86 8.66 16.43
N PRO A 80 -13.30 7.42 16.24
CA PRO A 80 -14.72 7.07 16.30
C PRO A 80 -15.23 7.34 17.70
N SER A 81 -16.44 7.85 17.83
CA SER A 81 -17.06 8.10 19.14
C SER A 81 -17.36 6.78 19.88
N SER A 82 -17.43 5.65 19.16
CA SER A 82 -17.62 4.32 19.74
C SER A 82 -16.98 3.19 18.90
N PRO A 83 -16.72 2.01 19.51
CA PRO A 83 -16.29 0.82 18.77
C PRO A 83 -17.26 0.37 17.68
N ASN A 84 -18.57 0.56 17.85
CA ASN A 84 -19.55 0.19 16.82
C ASN A 84 -19.49 1.13 15.62
N GLU A 85 -19.33 2.43 15.86
CA GLU A 85 -19.12 3.41 14.80
C GLU A 85 -17.83 3.11 14.02
N TYR A 86 -16.78 2.69 14.72
CA TYR A 86 -15.54 2.23 14.10
C TYR A 86 -15.76 1.05 13.14
N LEU A 87 -16.49 0.03 13.60
CA LEU A 87 -16.77 -1.18 12.82
C LEU A 87 -17.61 -0.87 11.59
N ASN A 88 -18.69 -0.09 11.74
CA ASN A 88 -19.54 0.31 10.63
C ASN A 88 -18.75 1.11 9.57
N ASN A 89 -17.91 2.04 10.02
CA ASN A 89 -17.05 2.82 9.11
C ASN A 89 -16.01 1.94 8.40
N LEU A 90 -15.46 0.94 9.08
CA LEU A 90 -14.53 0.00 8.46
C LEU A 90 -15.22 -0.87 7.40
N GLU A 91 -16.39 -1.40 7.72
CA GLU A 91 -17.21 -2.22 6.81
C GLU A 91 -17.56 -1.44 5.54
N ALA A 92 -18.13 -0.24 5.68
CA ALA A 92 -18.48 0.62 4.55
C ALA A 92 -17.26 0.98 3.67
N ARG A 93 -16.09 1.23 4.28
CA ARG A 93 -14.86 1.50 3.54
C ARG A 93 -14.37 0.28 2.76
N LEU A 94 -14.42 -0.90 3.37
CA LEU A 94 -14.00 -2.13 2.71
C LEU A 94 -14.94 -2.47 1.55
N GLU A 95 -16.25 -2.35 1.74
CA GLU A 95 -17.23 -2.55 0.67
C GLU A 95 -16.98 -1.60 -0.51
N SER A 96 -16.83 -0.31 -0.24
CA SER A 96 -16.57 0.70 -1.28
C SER A 96 -15.29 0.41 -2.06
N VAL A 97 -14.20 0.06 -1.37
CA VAL A 97 -12.91 -0.22 -2.03
C VAL A 97 -12.97 -1.52 -2.83
N HIS A 98 -13.67 -2.54 -2.32
CA HIS A 98 -13.85 -3.81 -3.02
C HIS A 98 -14.75 -3.68 -4.25
N GLU A 99 -15.84 -2.91 -4.15
CA GLU A 99 -16.74 -2.63 -5.28
C GLU A 99 -15.97 -1.91 -6.39
N PHE A 100 -15.25 -0.84 -6.04
CA PHE A 100 -14.43 -0.10 -7.00
C PHE A 100 -13.36 -0.97 -7.67
N ALA A 101 -12.69 -1.83 -6.91
CA ALA A 101 -11.69 -2.74 -7.46
C ALA A 101 -12.32 -3.76 -8.43
N ARG A 102 -13.54 -4.22 -8.17
CA ARG A 102 -14.27 -5.16 -9.03
C ARG A 102 -14.73 -4.53 -10.35
N GLU A 103 -15.00 -3.24 -10.38
CA GLU A 103 -15.39 -2.55 -11.62
C GLU A 103 -14.22 -2.30 -12.58
N ARG A 104 -12.98 -2.32 -12.08
CA ARG A 104 -11.77 -1.94 -12.83
C ARG A 104 -10.83 -3.10 -13.18
N ILE A 105 -11.04 -4.29 -12.62
CA ILE A 105 -10.25 -5.51 -12.85
C ILE A 105 -11.17 -6.54 -13.49
#